data_AF-A0A929YWG3-F1
#
_entry.id   AF-A0A929YWG3-F1
#
_cell.length_a   1.000
_cell.length_b   1.000
_cell.length_c   1.000
_cell.angle_alpha   90.00
_cell.angle_beta   90.00
_cell.angle_gamma   90.00
#
_symmetry.space_group_name_H-M   'P 1'
#
loop_
_entity.id
_entity.type
_entity.pdbx_description
1 polymer ?
#
loop_
_entity_poly.entity_id
_entity_poly.type
_entity_poly.pdbx_seq_one_letter_code
_entity_poly.pdbx_strand_id
1 'polypeptide(L)'
;MDIDEFKNYLKALPEKILSTAPAIVSETAVEYYKERFAVKGFDGSPWIPGRPKKSGSLLVQSGNLMNSIRPAYVGPDKVVISAGNAQVPYAQVHNEGFEGDVAIQSYVRSTKGKANKKKVDAGDAPGTVKAHTRHMNIPKRQFMGYSRDMADRIKKRLDEAIDGIL
;
A
#
# COMPACT_ATOMS: atom_id res chain seq x y z
N MET A 1 -41.85 13.44 17.51
CA MET A 1 -40.78 14.44 17.53
C MET A 1 -41.43 15.80 17.65
N ASP A 2 -41.08 16.53 18.69
CA ASP A 2 -41.49 17.92 18.86
C ASP A 2 -40.69 18.86 17.92
N ILE A 3 -41.20 20.07 17.66
CA ILE A 3 -40.58 21.05 16.77
C ILE A 3 -39.15 21.38 17.22
N ASP A 4 -38.91 21.47 18.53
CA ASP A 4 -37.58 21.79 19.06
C ASP A 4 -36.62 20.59 18.99
N GLU A 5 -37.14 19.36 19.16
CA GLU A 5 -36.36 18.14 18.88
C GLU A 5 -35.96 18.07 17.41
N PHE A 6 -36.87 18.39 16.49
CA PHE A 6 -36.60 18.41 15.05
C PHE A 6 -35.53 19.46 14.68
N LYS A 7 -35.62 20.68 15.23
CA LYS A 7 -34.59 21.72 15.02
C LYS A 7 -33.23 21.29 15.53
N ASN A 8 -33.16 20.66 16.70
CA ASN A 8 -31.90 20.17 17.26
C ASN A 8 -31.31 19.03 16.43
N TYR A 9 -32.15 18.14 15.93
CA TYR A 9 -31.75 17.09 14.99
C TYR A 9 -31.12 17.67 13.71
N LEU A 10 -31.78 18.65 13.05
CA LEU A 10 -31.27 19.29 11.84
C LEU A 10 -29.92 19.99 12.08
N LYS A 11 -29.72 20.62 13.25
CA LYS A 11 -28.45 21.26 13.60
C LYS A 11 -27.31 20.26 13.78
N ALA A 12 -27.59 19.07 14.31
CA ALA A 12 -26.59 18.03 14.57
C ALA A 12 -26.27 17.16 13.33
N LEU A 13 -27.12 17.21 12.30
CA LEU A 13 -27.02 16.36 11.10
C LEU A 13 -25.67 16.52 10.36
N PRO A 14 -25.16 17.74 10.08
CA PRO A 14 -23.87 17.89 9.41
C PRO A 14 -22.71 17.30 10.21
N GLU A 15 -22.71 17.46 11.53
CA GLU A 15 -21.67 16.92 12.41
C GLU A 15 -21.66 15.38 12.39
N LYS A 16 -22.85 14.75 12.44
CA LYS A 16 -22.98 13.29 12.32
C LYS A 16 -22.47 12.74 10.99
N ILE A 17 -22.74 13.44 9.88
CA ILE A 17 -22.22 13.04 8.57
C ILE A 17 -20.69 13.19 8.54
N LEU A 18 -20.18 14.34 8.97
CA LEU A 18 -18.74 14.64 8.95
C LEU A 18 -17.93 13.75 9.88
N SER A 19 -18.52 13.25 10.97
CA SER A 19 -17.85 12.28 11.85
C SER A 19 -17.78 10.88 11.24
N THR A 20 -18.77 10.50 10.43
CA THR A 20 -18.93 9.13 9.92
C THR A 20 -18.25 8.93 8.56
N ALA A 21 -18.30 9.94 7.69
CA ALA A 21 -17.80 9.84 6.32
C ALA A 21 -16.29 9.48 6.24
N PRO A 22 -15.38 10.08 7.03
CA PRO A 22 -13.95 9.74 6.95
C PRO A 22 -13.66 8.27 7.27
N ALA A 23 -14.37 7.68 8.23
CA ALA A 23 -14.23 6.28 8.59
C ALA A 23 -14.61 5.39 7.40
N ILE A 24 -15.79 5.61 6.82
CA ILE A 24 -16.30 4.86 5.65
C ILE A 24 -15.33 4.95 4.47
N VAL A 25 -14.86 6.17 4.16
CA VAL A 25 -13.89 6.39 3.07
C VAL A 25 -12.60 5.61 3.33
N SER A 26 -12.07 5.69 4.55
CA SER A 26 -10.80 5.03 4.90
C SER A 26 -10.88 3.51 4.87
N GLU A 27 -11.96 2.94 5.42
CA GLU A 27 -12.18 1.50 5.46
C GLU A 27 -12.39 0.96 4.05
N THR A 28 -13.23 1.62 3.26
CA THR A 28 -13.53 1.21 1.88
C THR A 28 -12.28 1.29 0.99
N ALA A 29 -11.45 2.32 1.14
CA ALA A 29 -10.21 2.44 0.38
C ALA A 29 -9.20 1.34 0.76
N VAL A 30 -9.02 1.06 2.06
CA VAL A 30 -8.12 -0.01 2.52
C VAL A 30 -8.58 -1.38 2.05
N GLU A 31 -9.88 -1.66 2.16
CA GLU A 31 -10.50 -2.89 1.67
C GLU A 31 -10.26 -3.05 0.16
N TYR A 32 -10.58 -2.00 -0.62
CA TYR A 32 -10.41 -1.98 -2.06
C TYR A 32 -8.96 -2.30 -2.47
N TYR A 33 -7.98 -1.62 -1.87
CA TYR A 33 -6.56 -1.83 -2.19
C TYR A 33 -6.07 -3.21 -1.79
N LYS A 34 -6.52 -3.78 -0.67
CA LYS A 34 -6.17 -5.14 -0.28
C LYS A 34 -6.77 -6.17 -1.23
N GLU A 35 -8.01 -5.97 -1.68
CA GLU A 35 -8.68 -6.84 -2.66
C GLU A 35 -7.88 -6.95 -3.97
N ARG A 36 -7.18 -5.88 -4.38
CA ARG A 36 -6.36 -5.90 -5.61
C ARG A 36 -5.29 -6.99 -5.61
N PHE A 37 -4.80 -7.41 -4.44
CA PHE A 37 -3.84 -8.51 -4.31
C PHE A 37 -4.46 -9.88 -4.58
N ALA A 38 -5.74 -10.05 -4.25
CA ALA A 38 -6.49 -11.26 -4.59
C ALA A 38 -6.83 -11.28 -6.09
N VAL A 39 -7.33 -10.16 -6.61
CA VAL A 39 -7.70 -9.99 -8.03
C VAL A 39 -6.48 -9.99 -8.96
N LYS A 40 -5.31 -9.56 -8.46
CA LYS A 40 -4.05 -9.38 -9.21
C LYS A 40 -4.20 -8.38 -10.35
N GLY A 41 -4.82 -7.24 -10.06
CA GLY A 41 -5.08 -6.17 -11.02
C GLY A 41 -5.58 -4.92 -10.32
N PHE A 42 -5.70 -3.83 -11.05
CA PHE A 42 -6.15 -2.54 -10.55
C PHE A 42 -6.97 -1.82 -11.60
N ASP A 43 -8.14 -1.30 -11.20
CA ASP A 43 -9.09 -0.59 -12.08
C ASP A 43 -9.36 -1.33 -13.41
N GLY A 44 -9.63 -2.64 -13.32
CA GLY A 44 -9.88 -3.51 -14.48
C GLY A 44 -8.62 -3.97 -15.23
N SER A 45 -7.45 -3.41 -14.94
CA SER A 45 -6.19 -3.77 -15.60
C SER A 45 -5.44 -4.87 -14.81
N PRO A 46 -5.25 -6.08 -15.36
CA PRO A 46 -4.50 -7.13 -14.68
C PRO A 46 -3.00 -6.79 -14.57
N TRP A 47 -2.35 -7.25 -13.49
CA TRP A 47 -0.91 -7.09 -13.32
C TRP A 47 -0.13 -7.99 -14.28
N ILE A 48 1.02 -7.49 -14.73
CA ILE A 48 1.95 -8.29 -15.53
C ILE A 48 2.35 -9.54 -14.73
N PRO A 49 2.12 -10.75 -15.29
CA PRO A 49 2.40 -11.99 -14.59
C PRO A 49 3.88 -12.10 -14.25
N GLY A 50 4.16 -12.70 -13.10
CA GLY A 50 5.51 -13.02 -12.67
C GLY A 50 5.92 -14.42 -13.10
N ARG A 51 7.16 -14.79 -12.81
CA ARG A 51 7.58 -16.19 -12.87
C ARG A 51 6.77 -17.04 -11.88
N PRO A 52 6.48 -18.31 -12.20
CA PRO A 52 5.82 -19.23 -11.27
C PRO A 52 6.56 -19.28 -9.93
N LYS A 53 5.80 -19.19 -8.84
CA LYS A 53 6.34 -19.27 -7.48
C LYS A 53 6.07 -20.65 -6.88
N LYS A 54 7.01 -21.14 -6.05
CA LYS A 54 6.84 -22.37 -5.28
C LYS A 54 5.83 -22.23 -4.14
N SER A 55 5.66 -21.02 -3.61
CA SER A 55 4.68 -20.70 -2.55
C SER A 55 4.20 -19.25 -2.66
N GLY A 56 2.97 -19.02 -2.19
CA GLY A 56 2.29 -17.73 -2.28
C GLY A 56 1.88 -17.36 -3.72
N SER A 57 1.35 -16.15 -3.87
CA SER A 57 0.90 -15.60 -5.14
C SER A 57 1.72 -14.36 -5.56
N LEU A 58 1.39 -13.78 -6.71
CA LEU A 58 2.02 -12.57 -7.21
C LEU A 58 1.85 -11.43 -6.19
N LEU A 59 2.94 -10.80 -5.76
CA LEU A 59 3.01 -9.81 -4.67
C LEU A 59 2.53 -10.26 -3.28
N VAL A 60 2.05 -11.50 -3.11
CA VAL A 60 1.61 -12.06 -1.83
C VAL A 60 2.40 -13.33 -1.51
N GLN A 61 3.64 -13.16 -1.05
CA GLN A 61 4.43 -14.28 -0.53
C GLN A 61 4.28 -14.37 1.00
N SER A 62 4.72 -13.36 1.73
CA SER A 62 4.50 -13.23 3.18
C SER A 62 3.26 -12.39 3.53
N GLY A 63 2.68 -11.68 2.57
CA GLY A 63 1.60 -10.73 2.80
C GLY A 63 2.05 -9.36 3.33
N ASN A 64 3.34 -9.14 3.61
CA ASN A 64 3.84 -7.89 4.22
C ASN A 64 3.43 -6.63 3.45
N LEU A 65 3.45 -6.67 2.11
CA LEU A 65 3.06 -5.53 1.29
C LEU A 65 1.56 -5.19 1.47
N MET A 66 0.69 -6.18 1.29
CA MET A 66 -0.75 -6.03 1.50
C MET A 66 -1.08 -5.58 2.92
N ASN A 67 -0.40 -6.14 3.92
CA ASN A 67 -0.59 -5.81 5.34
C ASN A 67 -0.05 -4.44 5.71
N SER A 68 0.85 -3.86 4.91
CA SER A 68 1.35 -2.50 5.14
C SER A 68 0.36 -1.41 4.76
N ILE A 69 -0.72 -1.75 4.05
CA ILE A 69 -1.76 -0.80 3.64
C ILE A 69 -2.60 -0.41 4.85
N ARG A 70 -2.56 0.86 5.19
CA ARG A 70 -3.23 1.42 6.37
C ARG A 70 -3.60 2.89 6.17
N PRO A 71 -4.65 3.39 6.87
CA PRO A 71 -4.87 4.82 6.98
C PRO A 71 -3.67 5.47 7.70
N ALA A 72 -3.10 6.49 7.07
CA ALA A 72 -2.09 7.36 7.67
C ALA A 72 -2.72 8.57 8.37
N TYR A 73 -3.86 9.05 7.85
CA TYR A 73 -4.64 10.14 8.42
C TYR A 73 -6.12 9.94 8.07
N VAL A 74 -7.00 10.15 9.03
CA VAL A 74 -8.46 10.09 8.87
C VAL A 74 -9.03 11.33 9.55
N GLY A 75 -9.43 12.31 8.76
CA GLY A 75 -9.99 13.57 9.24
C GLY A 75 -11.21 13.99 8.43
N PRO A 76 -11.96 15.00 8.92
CA PRO A 76 -13.15 15.49 8.25
C PRO A 76 -12.85 16.15 6.90
N ASP A 77 -11.62 16.65 6.71
CA ASP A 77 -11.17 17.31 5.49
C ASP A 77 -10.64 16.33 4.43
N LYS A 78 -9.97 15.26 4.87
CA LYS A 78 -9.37 14.26 3.98
C LYS A 78 -9.05 12.95 4.69
N VAL A 79 -8.90 11.93 3.87
CA VAL A 79 -8.35 10.64 4.25
C VAL A 79 -7.07 10.39 3.46
N VAL A 80 -6.00 9.97 4.15
CA VAL A 80 -4.73 9.61 3.52
C VAL A 80 -4.47 8.14 3.81
N ILE A 81 -4.33 7.35 2.75
CA ILE A 81 -3.94 5.94 2.84
C ILE A 81 -2.46 5.82 2.48
N SER A 82 -1.73 5.02 3.25
CA SER A 82 -0.32 4.72 3.03
C SER A 82 -0.11 3.24 2.77
N ALA A 83 0.92 2.93 2.00
CA ALA A 83 1.40 1.58 1.79
C ALA A 83 2.93 1.57 1.85
N GLY A 84 3.50 0.55 2.48
CA GLY A 84 4.92 0.47 2.77
C GLY A 84 5.30 0.99 4.15
N ASN A 85 6.51 0.66 4.57
CA ASN A 85 7.18 1.13 5.78
C ASN A 85 8.68 0.81 5.66
N ALA A 86 9.46 1.00 6.74
CA ALA A 86 10.89 0.70 6.75
C ALA A 86 11.25 -0.76 6.34
N GLN A 87 10.34 -1.73 6.58
CA GLN A 87 10.51 -3.13 6.21
C GLN A 87 9.94 -3.47 4.83
N VAL A 88 9.12 -2.57 4.25
CA VAL A 88 8.50 -2.72 2.94
C VAL A 88 8.87 -1.51 2.05
N PRO A 89 10.17 -1.21 1.85
CA PRO A 89 10.60 -0.08 1.02
C PRO A 89 10.30 -0.30 -0.47
N TYR A 90 10.04 -1.54 -0.86
CA TYR A 90 9.74 -1.94 -2.24
C TYR A 90 8.28 -1.68 -2.66
N ALA A 91 7.43 -1.17 -1.75
CA ALA A 91 6.02 -0.91 -2.02
C ALA A 91 5.83 0.08 -3.19
N GLN A 92 6.50 1.23 -3.11
CA GLN A 92 6.41 2.29 -4.13
C GLN A 92 6.85 1.78 -5.51
N VAL A 93 8.02 1.14 -5.56
CA VAL A 93 8.61 0.59 -6.79
C VAL A 93 7.68 -0.42 -7.46
N HIS A 94 6.95 -1.24 -6.70
CA HIS A 94 5.95 -2.14 -7.27
C HIS A 94 4.69 -1.41 -7.75
N ASN A 95 4.24 -0.38 -7.03
CA ASN A 95 3.03 0.37 -7.41
C ASN A 95 3.22 1.19 -8.69
N GLU A 96 4.38 1.84 -8.80
CA GLU A 96 4.70 2.79 -9.88
C GLU A 96 5.43 2.11 -11.05
N GLY A 97 6.12 1.00 -10.79
CA GLY A 97 7.12 0.45 -11.71
C GLY A 97 8.44 1.21 -11.58
N PHE A 98 9.50 0.66 -12.16
CA PHE A 98 10.80 1.31 -12.20
C PHE A 98 11.59 0.83 -13.41
N GLU A 99 12.22 1.76 -14.12
CA GLU A 99 13.19 1.44 -15.16
C GLU A 99 14.36 2.41 -15.05
N GLY A 100 15.57 1.89 -14.87
CA GLY A 100 16.76 2.71 -14.73
C GLY A 100 17.93 2.02 -14.08
N ASP A 101 19.03 2.75 -13.99
CA ASP A 101 20.28 2.27 -13.44
C ASP A 101 20.37 2.52 -11.93
N VAL A 102 20.71 1.47 -11.19
CA VAL A 102 20.88 1.53 -9.73
C VAL A 102 22.33 1.23 -9.39
N ALA A 103 22.97 2.17 -8.69
CA ALA A 103 24.32 1.96 -8.14
C ALA A 103 24.23 1.08 -6.90
N ILE A 104 24.92 -0.06 -6.94
CA ILE A 104 24.98 -1.03 -5.85
C ILE A 104 26.34 -0.91 -5.17
N GLN A 105 26.31 -0.66 -3.87
CA GLN A 105 27.53 -0.57 -3.05
C GLN A 105 28.21 -1.93 -2.93
N SER A 106 29.53 -1.90 -2.71
CA SER A 106 30.29 -3.13 -2.43
C SER A 106 29.83 -3.75 -1.11
N TYR A 107 29.66 -5.07 -1.10
CA TYR A 107 29.23 -5.82 0.08
C TYR A 107 30.07 -7.07 0.28
N VAL A 108 30.46 -7.35 1.52
CA VAL A 108 31.21 -8.56 1.89
C VAL A 108 30.21 -9.66 2.28
N ARG A 109 30.17 -10.75 1.50
CA ARG A 109 29.29 -11.87 1.80
C ARG A 109 29.80 -12.65 3.01
N SER A 110 28.90 -12.98 3.93
CA SER A 110 29.19 -13.94 4.99
C SER A 110 29.25 -15.35 4.39
N THR A 111 30.42 -16.00 4.47
CA THR A 111 30.60 -17.40 4.08
C THR A 111 30.48 -18.28 5.32
N LYS A 112 29.62 -19.31 5.26
CA LYS A 112 29.52 -20.31 6.34
C LYS A 112 30.89 -20.96 6.56
N GLY A 113 31.44 -20.81 7.77
CA GLY A 113 32.63 -21.56 8.21
C GLY A 113 33.84 -20.73 8.66
N LYS A 114 33.86 -19.40 8.53
CA LYS A 114 34.92 -18.59 9.14
C LYS A 114 34.31 -17.42 9.92
N ALA A 115 34.64 -17.39 11.21
CA ALA A 115 34.17 -16.44 12.20
C ALA A 115 34.19 -14.99 11.69
N ASN A 116 33.14 -14.25 12.05
CA ASN A 116 32.96 -12.81 11.93
C ASN A 116 34.27 -12.01 12.02
N LYS A 117 35.00 -11.83 10.91
CA LYS A 117 35.96 -10.73 10.79
C LYS A 117 35.20 -9.48 10.44
N LYS A 118 34.60 -8.87 11.47
CA LYS A 118 34.22 -7.47 11.46
C LYS A 118 35.47 -6.65 11.08
N LYS A 119 35.30 -5.78 10.08
CA LYS A 119 36.21 -4.68 9.71
C LYS A 119 37.65 -5.09 9.39
N VAL A 120 37.88 -5.62 8.19
CA VAL A 120 39.19 -5.49 7.53
C VAL A 120 38.91 -5.05 6.10
N ASP A 121 39.68 -4.09 5.63
CA ASP A 121 39.43 -3.28 4.44
C ASP A 121 38.92 -4.08 3.23
N ALA A 122 37.81 -3.61 2.68
CA ALA A 122 36.97 -4.29 1.68
C ALA A 122 37.62 -4.45 0.29
N GLY A 123 38.95 -4.35 0.18
CA GLY A 123 39.68 -4.42 -1.10
C GLY A 123 39.67 -5.82 -1.70
N ASP A 124 40.04 -6.84 -0.92
CA ASP A 124 40.40 -8.17 -1.45
C ASP A 124 39.96 -9.35 -0.57
N ALA A 125 39.02 -9.16 0.34
CA ALA A 125 38.54 -10.26 1.17
C ALA A 125 37.80 -11.32 0.31
N PRO A 126 38.09 -12.63 0.46
CA PRO A 126 37.40 -13.68 -0.28
C PRO A 126 35.89 -13.61 -0.02
N GLY A 127 35.10 -13.39 -1.09
CA GLY A 127 33.64 -13.26 -1.00
C GLY A 127 33.11 -11.82 -1.15
N THR A 128 33.99 -10.83 -1.34
CA THR A 128 33.61 -9.43 -1.59
C THR A 128 32.96 -9.25 -2.96
N VAL A 129 31.78 -8.61 -2.98
CA VAL A 129 31.12 -8.15 -4.20
C VAL A 129 31.50 -6.69 -4.39
N LYS A 130 32.15 -6.37 -5.53
CA LYS A 130 32.52 -4.99 -5.87
C LYS A 130 31.29 -4.14 -6.18
N ALA A 131 31.42 -2.83 -5.92
CA ALA A 131 30.40 -1.87 -6.33
C ALA A 131 30.24 -1.91 -7.85
N HIS A 132 28.99 -1.86 -8.32
CA HIS A 132 28.67 -1.86 -9.74
C HIS A 132 27.30 -1.24 -9.98
N THR A 133 27.03 -0.86 -11.21
CA THR A 133 25.74 -0.35 -11.65
C THR A 133 24.93 -1.49 -12.26
N ARG A 134 23.63 -1.54 -11.95
CA ARG A 134 22.72 -2.50 -12.55
C ARG A 134 21.52 -1.79 -13.16
N HIS A 135 21.28 -2.05 -14.44
CA HIS A 135 20.03 -1.70 -15.08
C HIS A 135 18.89 -2.58 -14.55
N MET A 136 17.87 -1.96 -13.97
CA MET A 136 16.72 -2.61 -13.36
C MET A 136 15.47 -2.23 -14.14
N ASN A 137 14.70 -3.24 -14.56
CA ASN A 137 13.36 -3.06 -15.13
C ASN A 137 12.35 -3.84 -14.26
N ILE A 138 11.53 -3.10 -13.52
CA ILE A 138 10.52 -3.60 -12.61
C ILE A 138 9.15 -3.21 -13.18
N PRO A 139 8.32 -4.19 -13.57
CA PRO A 139 7.01 -3.90 -14.12
C PRO A 139 6.10 -3.26 -13.07
N LYS A 140 5.33 -2.27 -13.51
CA LYS A 140 4.28 -1.63 -12.73
C LYS A 140 3.20 -2.66 -12.37
N ARG A 141 2.93 -2.80 -11.08
CA ARG A 141 1.85 -3.60 -10.50
C ARG A 141 1.09 -2.73 -9.52
N GLN A 142 0.35 -1.78 -10.09
CA GLN A 142 -0.37 -0.78 -9.31
C GLN A 142 -1.39 -1.46 -8.40
N PHE A 143 -1.34 -1.19 -7.11
CA PHE A 143 -2.31 -1.67 -6.13
C PHE A 143 -2.96 -0.52 -5.37
N MET A 144 -2.40 0.69 -5.48
CA MET A 144 -2.86 1.91 -4.83
C MET A 144 -2.88 3.08 -5.82
N GLY A 145 -3.88 3.94 -5.71
CA GLY A 145 -4.10 5.09 -6.58
C GLY A 145 -5.58 5.42 -6.75
N TYR A 146 -5.88 6.34 -7.65
CA TYR A 146 -7.26 6.63 -8.04
C TYR A 146 -7.86 5.46 -8.84
N SER A 147 -9.11 5.11 -8.55
CA SER A 147 -9.90 4.12 -9.29
C SER A 147 -11.35 4.57 -9.32
N ARG A 148 -12.02 4.34 -10.45
CA ARG A 148 -13.46 4.61 -10.60
C ARG A 148 -14.29 3.65 -9.75
N ASP A 149 -13.98 2.35 -9.81
CA ASP A 149 -14.65 1.32 -8.98
C ASP A 149 -14.57 1.66 -7.48
N MET A 150 -13.41 2.10 -7.01
CA MET A 150 -13.26 2.53 -5.61
C MET A 150 -14.13 3.75 -5.28
N ALA A 151 -14.12 4.77 -6.14
CA ALA A 151 -14.91 5.99 -5.93
C ALA A 151 -16.41 5.68 -5.89
N ASP A 152 -16.89 4.80 -6.77
CA ASP A 152 -18.29 4.37 -6.83
C ASP A 152 -18.70 3.60 -5.56
N ARG A 153 -17.83 2.72 -5.05
CA ARG A 153 -18.06 2.01 -3.77
C ARG A 153 -18.11 2.96 -2.58
N ILE A 154 -17.21 3.93 -2.54
CA ILE A 154 -17.20 4.97 -1.49
C ILE A 154 -18.50 5.75 -1.54
N LYS A 155 -18.89 6.24 -2.71
CA LYS A 155 -20.14 7.00 -2.90
C LYS A 155 -21.34 6.18 -2.41
N LYS A 156 -21.45 4.92 -2.87
CA LYS A 156 -22.55 4.02 -2.47
C LYS A 156 -22.64 3.85 -0.95
N ARG A 157 -21.52 3.56 -0.27
CA ARG A 157 -21.52 3.36 1.19
C ARG A 157 -21.79 4.66 1.96
N LEU A 158 -21.40 5.81 1.43
CA LEU A 158 -21.74 7.11 2.01
C LEU A 158 -23.23 7.40 1.88
N ASP A 159 -23.81 7.17 0.70
CA ASP A 159 -25.26 7.34 0.47
C ASP A 159 -26.06 6.43 1.43
N GLU A 160 -25.69 5.15 1.54
CA GLU A 160 -26.31 4.20 2.49
C GLU A 160 -26.19 4.65 3.95
N ALA A 161 -25.05 5.25 4.34
CA ALA A 161 -24.86 5.75 5.69
C ALA A 161 -25.66 7.02 5.98
N ILE A 162 -25.80 7.91 4.99
CA ILE A 162 -26.62 9.11 5.09
C ILE A 162 -28.09 8.72 5.19
N ASP A 163 -28.56 7.79 4.37
CA ASP A 163 -29.93 7.27 4.41
C ASP A 163 -30.27 6.62 5.76
N GLY A 164 -29.29 6.00 6.44
CA GLY A 164 -29.49 5.48 7.79
C GLY A 164 -29.47 6.51 8.91
N ILE A 165 -28.95 7.72 8.66
CA ILE A 165 -28.96 8.85 9.61
C ILE A 165 -30.28 9.63 9.53
N LEU A 166 -30.84 9.73 8.32
CA LEU A 166 -32.12 10.36 7.99
C LEU A 166 -33.32 9.58 8.55
#